data_AF-A0A952WD53-F1
#
_entry.id   AF-A0A952WD53-F1
#
_cell.length_a   1.000
_cell.length_b   1.000
_cell.length_c   1.000
_cell.angle_alpha   90.00
_cell.angle_beta   90.00
_cell.angle_gamma   90.00
#
_symmetry.space_group_name_H-M   'P 1'
#
loop_
_entity.id
_entity.type
_entity.pdbx_description
1 polymer ?
#
loop_
_entity_poly.entity_id
_entity_poly.type
_entity_poly.pdbx_seq_one_letter_code
_entity_poly.pdbx_strand_id
1 'polypeptide(L)'
;MRSLLIIGTACLLAACGTTRQASTQLPRHSTPTEPIPVPVADPSPARQEAPIAPESPPPRLRELFPHVRADVAARLVELDGVVPIDCHHPETPVVYLEVTVCTPDTKEHEALVVTKARPSHVHAALLAVGFTPGAPGRWTWDGKSLKAIAPTGDALDVSVAYRAADGTEIETPVTRWVTNADPKGPAFGAAAGSRFVFSGSAMVMREGREWYDADGSGLLIGLTTFGSEAIAWSEVISHDATIAEPEWIADPKVVPKFGTPVVVRIRPAR
;
A
#
# COMPACT_ATOMS: atom_id res chain seq x y z
N MET A 1 49.73 38.24 7.75
CA MET A 1 49.30 39.54 7.18
C MET A 1 48.13 39.25 6.24
N ARG A 2 46.88 39.69 6.38
CA ARG A 2 46.13 40.62 7.25
C ARG A 2 44.73 40.01 7.38
N SER A 3 44.27 39.67 8.58
CA SER A 3 43.15 40.33 9.29
C SER A 3 42.34 41.34 8.48
N LEU A 4 41.03 41.11 8.33
CA LEU A 4 40.05 42.18 8.43
C LEU A 4 38.79 41.67 9.14
N LEU A 5 38.48 42.38 10.21
CA LEU A 5 37.46 42.22 11.23
C LEU A 5 36.32 43.17 10.84
N ILE A 6 35.05 42.74 10.88
CA ILE A 6 33.91 43.66 10.84
C ILE A 6 33.16 43.53 12.17
N ILE A 7 33.07 44.69 12.83
CA ILE A 7 32.53 44.96 14.16
C ILE A 7 31.11 45.55 14.01
N GLY A 8 30.24 45.23 14.99
CA GLY A 8 29.14 46.08 15.45
C GLY A 8 27.80 45.81 14.77
N THR A 9 26.70 45.55 15.48
CA THR A 9 26.17 46.46 16.51
C THR A 9 25.22 45.69 17.44
N ALA A 10 25.44 45.81 18.75
CA ALA A 10 24.54 45.36 19.79
C ALA A 10 23.51 46.46 20.11
N CYS A 11 22.24 46.10 20.21
CA CYS A 11 21.19 46.98 20.73
C CYS A 11 20.63 46.37 22.02
N LEU A 12 21.03 46.93 23.15
CA LEU A 12 20.45 46.69 24.47
C LEU A 12 19.20 47.58 24.62
N LEU A 13 18.05 46.99 24.99
CA LEU A 13 16.95 47.71 25.62
C LEU A 13 16.57 46.96 26.90
N ALA A 14 16.51 47.73 27.98
CA ALA A 14 16.34 47.29 29.36
C ALA A 14 14.91 47.50 29.85
N ALA A 15 14.61 46.81 30.96
CA ALA A 15 13.49 46.98 31.90
C ALA A 15 12.10 46.55 31.38
N CYS A 16 11.18 46.02 32.18
CA CYS A 16 11.02 46.12 33.63
C CYS A 16 10.23 44.89 34.13
N GLY A 17 10.62 44.36 35.30
CA GLY A 17 9.91 43.26 35.95
C GLY A 17 8.60 43.73 36.58
N THR A 18 7.58 42.87 36.60
CA THR A 18 6.50 42.97 37.58
C THR A 18 6.01 41.57 37.95
N THR A 19 6.41 41.15 39.13
CA THR A 19 6.00 39.96 39.85
C THR A 19 4.49 40.02 40.09
N ARG A 20 3.71 39.06 39.57
CA ARG A 20 2.34 38.82 40.04
C ARG A 20 2.34 37.67 41.04
N GLN A 21 2.08 38.03 42.29
CA GLN A 21 1.81 37.13 43.39
C GLN A 21 0.60 36.24 43.08
N ALA A 22 0.75 34.94 43.35
CA ALA A 22 -0.34 34.01 43.44
C ALA A 22 -1.23 34.39 44.64
N SER A 23 -2.49 34.69 44.37
CA SER A 23 -3.52 34.89 45.41
C SER A 23 -4.29 33.59 45.59
N THR A 24 -4.09 32.98 46.75
CA THR A 24 -4.81 31.79 47.23
C THR A 24 -6.22 32.20 47.60
N GLN A 25 -7.20 31.89 46.75
CA GLN A 25 -8.62 32.11 47.05
C GLN A 25 -9.28 30.77 47.37
N LEU A 26 -9.68 30.60 48.64
CA LEU A 26 -10.43 29.45 49.15
C LEU A 26 -11.77 29.31 48.39
N PRO A 27 -12.20 28.06 48.08
CA PRO A 27 -13.45 27.83 47.36
C PRO A 27 -14.66 28.17 48.23
N ARG A 28 -15.61 28.91 47.65
CA ARG A 28 -16.92 29.17 48.25
C ARG A 28 -17.79 27.92 48.11
N HIS A 29 -18.42 27.51 49.21
CA HIS A 29 -19.45 26.48 49.22
C HIS A 29 -20.61 26.88 48.31
N SER A 30 -20.83 26.10 47.23
CA SER A 30 -22.05 26.13 46.43
C SER A 30 -23.02 25.06 46.95
N THR A 31 -24.26 25.48 47.12
CA THR A 31 -25.42 24.74 47.62
C THR A 31 -25.75 23.52 46.74
N PRO A 32 -26.35 22.44 47.30
CA PRO A 32 -26.73 21.25 46.53
C PRO A 32 -27.85 21.56 45.52
N THR A 33 -27.62 21.25 44.25
CA THR A 33 -28.65 21.25 43.21
C THR A 33 -29.43 19.94 43.26
N GLU A 34 -30.76 20.06 43.29
CA GLU A 34 -31.72 18.95 43.27
C GLU A 34 -31.60 18.15 41.96
N PRO A 35 -31.62 16.80 42.00
CA PRO A 35 -31.41 15.99 40.80
C PRO A 35 -32.63 16.00 39.87
N ILE A 36 -32.37 16.29 38.59
CA ILE A 36 -33.33 16.19 37.49
C ILE A 36 -33.66 14.70 37.25
N PRO A 37 -34.94 14.29 37.11
CA PRO A 37 -35.29 12.90 36.86
C PRO A 37 -34.85 12.47 35.46
N VAL A 38 -34.14 11.33 35.40
CA VAL A 38 -33.68 10.69 34.16
C VAL A 38 -34.88 9.97 33.50
N PRO A 39 -35.16 10.16 32.21
CA PRO A 39 -36.19 9.38 31.53
C PRO A 39 -35.73 7.93 31.41
N VAL A 40 -36.56 6.99 31.84
CA VAL A 40 -36.34 5.55 31.64
C VAL A 40 -36.49 5.27 30.15
N ALA A 41 -35.41 4.79 29.51
CA ALA A 41 -35.42 4.41 28.10
C ALA A 41 -36.18 3.09 27.91
N ASP A 42 -37.03 3.04 26.89
CA ASP A 42 -37.71 1.81 26.46
C ASP A 42 -36.71 0.72 26.05
N PRO A 43 -37.00 -0.57 26.30
CA PRO A 43 -36.13 -1.66 25.93
C PRO A 43 -36.03 -1.77 24.40
N SER A 44 -34.82 -1.58 23.88
CA SER A 44 -34.47 -1.79 22.48
C SER A 44 -34.77 -3.24 22.07
N PRO A 45 -35.45 -3.50 20.93
CA PRO A 45 -35.73 -4.86 20.49
C PRO A 45 -34.42 -5.60 20.20
N ALA A 46 -34.33 -6.84 20.69
CA ALA A 46 -33.17 -7.70 20.55
C ALA A 46 -32.73 -7.80 19.08
N ARG A 47 -31.46 -7.47 18.84
CA ARG A 47 -30.80 -7.62 17.54
C ARG A 47 -30.79 -9.11 17.18
N GLN A 48 -31.58 -9.47 16.19
CA GLN A 48 -31.58 -10.82 15.63
C GLN A 48 -30.23 -11.03 14.93
N GLU A 49 -29.44 -11.97 15.45
CA GLU A 49 -28.11 -12.28 14.96
C GLU A 49 -28.22 -12.91 13.56
N ALA A 50 -27.53 -12.32 12.59
CA ALA A 50 -27.56 -12.78 11.21
C ALA A 50 -26.87 -14.17 11.08
N PRO A 51 -27.30 -15.03 10.14
CA PRO A 51 -26.70 -16.35 9.97
C PRO A 51 -25.21 -16.23 9.65
N ILE A 52 -24.38 -16.91 10.45
CA ILE A 52 -22.94 -17.03 10.23
C ILE A 52 -22.75 -17.80 8.91
N ALA A 53 -22.14 -17.15 7.91
CA ALA A 53 -21.77 -17.81 6.67
C ALA A 53 -20.86 -19.01 6.96
N PRO A 54 -20.99 -20.13 6.22
CA PRO A 54 -20.17 -21.32 6.49
C PRO A 54 -18.69 -20.99 6.37
N GLU A 55 -17.94 -21.34 7.42
CA GLU A 55 -16.50 -21.18 7.49
C GLU A 55 -15.84 -22.01 6.38
N SER A 56 -15.05 -21.35 5.52
CA SER A 56 -14.31 -22.01 4.45
C SER A 56 -13.40 -23.10 5.03
N PRO A 57 -13.29 -24.27 4.39
CA PRO A 57 -12.37 -25.31 4.86
C PRO A 57 -10.93 -24.75 4.94
N PRO A 58 -10.11 -25.25 5.88
CA PRO A 58 -8.78 -24.71 6.09
C PRO A 58 -7.95 -24.83 4.80
N PRO A 59 -7.17 -23.79 4.44
CA PRO A 59 -6.46 -23.74 3.18
C PRO A 59 -5.45 -24.89 3.08
N ARG A 60 -5.50 -25.65 1.99
CA ARG A 60 -4.58 -26.74 1.64
C ARG A 60 -3.43 -26.22 0.79
N LEU A 61 -2.71 -25.23 1.32
CA LEU A 61 -1.57 -24.63 0.62
C LEU A 61 -0.49 -25.68 0.36
N ARG A 62 -0.05 -25.76 -0.90
CA ARG A 62 1.10 -26.57 -1.33
C ARG A 62 2.10 -25.68 -2.02
N GLU A 63 3.38 -25.86 -1.74
CA GLU A 63 4.43 -25.18 -2.50
C GLU A 63 4.45 -25.73 -3.93
N LEU A 64 4.24 -24.85 -4.92
CA LEU A 64 4.32 -25.19 -6.34
C LEU A 64 5.69 -24.83 -6.92
N PHE A 65 6.27 -23.75 -6.42
CA PHE A 65 7.59 -23.24 -6.80
C PHE A 65 8.26 -22.60 -5.58
N PRO A 66 9.59 -22.40 -5.59
CA PRO A 66 10.27 -21.69 -4.52
C PRO A 66 9.58 -20.35 -4.20
N HIS A 67 9.22 -20.16 -2.93
CA HIS A 67 8.51 -18.98 -2.40
C HIS A 67 7.07 -18.78 -2.90
N VAL A 68 6.48 -19.75 -3.61
CA VAL A 68 5.12 -19.67 -4.14
C VAL A 68 4.32 -20.90 -3.76
N ARG A 69 3.25 -20.66 -3.00
CA ARG A 69 2.33 -21.67 -2.49
C ARG A 69 0.94 -21.45 -3.08
N ALA A 70 0.17 -22.50 -3.30
CA ALA A 70 -1.18 -22.37 -3.82
C ALA A 70 -2.14 -23.38 -3.18
N ASP A 71 -3.39 -22.96 -3.03
CA ASP A 71 -4.54 -23.81 -2.79
C ASP A 71 -5.46 -23.71 -4.01
N VAL A 72 -5.44 -24.77 -4.82
CA VAL A 72 -6.22 -24.86 -6.06
C VAL A 72 -7.72 -24.87 -5.78
N ALA A 73 -8.17 -25.52 -4.70
CA ALA A 73 -9.58 -25.59 -4.37
C ALA A 73 -10.12 -24.24 -3.89
N ALA A 74 -9.31 -23.51 -3.11
CA ALA A 74 -9.65 -22.17 -2.62
C ALA A 74 -9.34 -21.04 -3.62
N ARG A 75 -8.74 -21.36 -4.78
CA ARG A 75 -8.22 -20.41 -5.77
C ARG A 75 -7.31 -19.33 -5.15
N LEU A 76 -6.40 -19.76 -4.28
CA LEU A 76 -5.49 -18.90 -3.54
C LEU A 76 -4.05 -19.14 -3.98
N VAL A 77 -3.31 -18.06 -4.27
CA VAL A 77 -1.85 -18.08 -4.41
C VAL A 77 -1.25 -17.23 -3.29
N GLU A 78 -0.22 -17.75 -2.63
CA GLU A 78 0.56 -17.04 -1.63
C GLU A 78 2.03 -16.97 -2.06
N LEU A 79 2.66 -15.83 -1.80
CA LEU A 79 4.10 -15.68 -1.94
C LEU A 79 4.72 -14.97 -0.73
N ASP A 80 5.94 -15.37 -0.40
CA ASP A 80 6.69 -14.78 0.71
C ASP A 80 7.26 -13.43 0.30
N GLY A 81 7.27 -12.45 1.20
CA GLY A 81 7.84 -11.14 0.95
C GLY A 81 8.33 -10.44 2.21
N VAL A 82 8.91 -9.25 2.01
CA VAL A 82 9.38 -8.37 3.07
C VAL A 82 9.05 -6.93 2.68
N VAL A 83 8.74 -6.07 3.65
CA VAL A 83 8.60 -4.62 3.42
C VAL A 83 10.00 -4.01 3.18
N PRO A 84 10.30 -3.48 1.97
CA PRO A 84 11.65 -3.02 1.63
C PRO A 84 11.88 -1.52 1.85
N ILE A 85 10.81 -0.76 2.11
CA ILE A 85 10.85 0.69 2.29
C ILE A 85 10.79 1.08 3.77
N ASP A 86 11.37 2.23 4.11
CA ASP A 86 11.24 2.83 5.44
C ASP A 86 10.48 4.17 5.38
N CYS A 87 9.15 4.09 5.20
CA CYS A 87 8.26 5.26 5.29
C CYS A 87 8.11 5.80 6.72
N HIS A 88 8.80 5.22 7.71
CA HIS A 88 8.78 5.69 9.09
C HIS A 88 10.05 6.48 9.47
N HIS A 89 10.99 6.62 8.54
CA HIS A 89 12.23 7.34 8.78
C HIS A 89 11.93 8.80 9.12
N PRO A 90 12.45 9.35 10.23
CA PRO A 90 12.08 10.69 10.69
C PRO A 90 12.49 11.80 9.73
N GLU A 91 13.53 11.58 8.91
CA GLU A 91 14.04 12.58 7.97
C GLU A 91 13.50 12.39 6.54
N THR A 92 13.08 11.16 6.20
CA THR A 92 12.64 10.78 4.84
C THR A 92 11.39 9.90 4.88
N PRO A 93 10.28 10.38 5.47
CA PRO A 93 9.09 9.55 5.68
C PRO A 93 8.25 9.36 4.42
N VAL A 94 8.49 10.15 3.37
CA VAL A 94 7.71 10.11 2.12
C VAL A 94 8.40 9.17 1.14
N VAL A 95 7.71 8.10 0.78
CA VAL A 95 8.14 7.14 -0.24
C VAL A 95 7.08 7.10 -1.32
N TYR A 96 7.42 7.62 -2.51
CA TYR A 96 6.58 7.50 -3.69
C TYR A 96 6.61 6.06 -4.21
N LEU A 97 5.45 5.59 -4.67
CA LEU A 97 5.25 4.20 -5.07
C LEU A 97 5.01 4.11 -6.57
N GLU A 98 5.75 3.21 -7.22
CA GLU A 98 5.49 2.77 -8.59
C GLU A 98 5.04 1.30 -8.64
N VAL A 99 5.44 0.50 -7.65
CA VAL A 99 5.27 -0.95 -7.67
C VAL A 99 4.64 -1.43 -6.37
N THR A 100 3.75 -2.41 -6.45
CA THR A 100 3.21 -3.07 -5.26
C THR A 100 4.14 -4.19 -4.80
N VAL A 101 4.58 -5.05 -5.73
CA VAL A 101 5.52 -6.14 -5.44
C VAL A 101 6.59 -6.21 -6.52
N CYS A 102 7.86 -6.23 -6.11
CA CYS A 102 9.00 -6.43 -7.01
C CYS A 102 9.93 -7.55 -6.55
N THR A 103 10.83 -8.00 -7.42
CA THR A 103 11.96 -8.88 -7.06
C THR A 103 13.19 -8.08 -6.60
N PRO A 104 14.17 -8.71 -5.94
CA PRO A 104 15.39 -8.03 -5.54
C PRO A 104 16.17 -7.42 -6.71
N ASP A 105 16.94 -6.38 -6.40
CA ASP A 105 17.80 -5.59 -7.26
C ASP A 105 17.06 -4.92 -8.43
N THR A 106 15.81 -4.48 -8.20
CA THR A 106 14.98 -3.81 -9.20
C THR A 106 14.34 -2.50 -8.69
N LYS A 107 13.16 -2.56 -8.04
CA LYS A 107 12.34 -1.39 -7.66
C LYS A 107 12.06 -1.30 -6.16
N GLU A 108 12.87 -1.91 -5.31
CA GLU A 108 12.61 -2.02 -3.86
C GLU A 108 12.48 -0.67 -3.15
N HIS A 109 13.10 0.37 -3.67
CA HIS A 109 13.06 1.72 -3.10
C HIS A 109 11.71 2.43 -3.27
N GLU A 110 10.82 1.89 -4.11
CA GLU A 110 9.50 2.44 -4.46
C GLU A 110 8.43 1.33 -4.53
N ALA A 111 8.67 0.24 -3.79
CA ALA A 111 7.79 -0.92 -3.71
C ALA A 111 7.28 -1.17 -2.29
N LEU A 112 6.04 -1.63 -2.17
CA LEU A 112 5.47 -2.03 -0.87
C LEU A 112 6.04 -3.36 -0.36
N VAL A 113 6.36 -4.29 -1.27
CA VAL A 113 6.88 -5.61 -0.95
C VAL A 113 8.00 -5.99 -1.92
N VAL A 114 9.09 -6.55 -1.39
CA VAL A 114 10.08 -7.31 -2.18
C VAL A 114 9.90 -8.81 -1.94
N THR A 115 9.95 -9.61 -3.00
CA THR A 115 9.79 -11.07 -2.93
C THR A 115 10.88 -11.79 -3.72
N LYS A 116 11.33 -12.94 -3.21
CA LYS A 116 12.20 -13.86 -3.98
C LYS A 116 11.41 -14.78 -4.92
N ALA A 117 10.08 -14.72 -4.92
CA ALA A 117 9.26 -15.43 -5.88
C ALA A 117 9.50 -14.87 -7.28
N ARG A 118 9.89 -15.74 -8.22
CA ARG A 118 10.05 -15.35 -9.62
C ARG A 118 8.69 -15.02 -10.24
N PRO A 119 8.54 -13.93 -11.00
CA PRO A 119 7.27 -13.57 -11.61
C PRO A 119 6.65 -14.65 -12.50
N SER A 120 7.46 -15.39 -13.27
CA SER A 120 7.01 -16.54 -14.06
C SER A 120 6.47 -17.70 -13.20
N HIS A 121 6.99 -17.90 -11.98
CA HIS A 121 6.45 -18.89 -11.05
C HIS A 121 5.08 -18.46 -10.50
N VAL A 122 4.91 -17.17 -10.18
CA VAL A 122 3.62 -16.63 -9.73
C VAL A 122 2.60 -16.70 -10.87
N HIS A 123 2.99 -16.35 -12.09
CA HIS A 123 2.15 -16.53 -13.28
C HIS A 123 1.69 -17.99 -13.41
N ALA A 124 2.60 -18.95 -13.35
CA ALA A 124 2.26 -20.37 -13.45
C ALA A 124 1.36 -20.85 -12.31
N ALA A 125 1.54 -20.34 -11.09
CA ALA A 125 0.66 -20.65 -9.96
C ALA A 125 -0.76 -20.08 -10.16
N LEU A 126 -0.89 -18.87 -10.72
CA LEU A 126 -2.19 -18.27 -11.05
C LEU A 126 -2.94 -19.09 -12.12
N LEU A 127 -2.23 -19.55 -13.15
CA LEU A 127 -2.79 -20.50 -14.12
C LEU A 127 -3.25 -21.79 -13.44
N ALA A 128 -2.44 -22.35 -12.54
CA ALA A 128 -2.74 -23.61 -11.86
C ALA A 128 -4.01 -23.53 -10.98
N VAL A 129 -4.34 -22.35 -10.45
CA VAL A 129 -5.58 -22.10 -9.70
C VAL A 129 -6.73 -21.57 -10.57
N GLY A 130 -6.56 -21.61 -11.89
CA GLY A 130 -7.62 -21.38 -12.88
C GLY A 130 -7.87 -19.92 -13.25
N PHE A 131 -6.89 -19.02 -13.10
CA PHE A 131 -6.98 -17.67 -13.66
C PHE A 131 -6.54 -17.64 -15.13
N THR A 132 -7.14 -16.73 -15.90
CA THR A 132 -6.78 -16.44 -17.28
C THR A 132 -6.03 -15.11 -17.39
N PRO A 133 -4.80 -15.10 -17.95
CA PRO A 133 -4.07 -13.86 -18.16
C PRO A 133 -4.67 -13.10 -19.35
N GLY A 134 -4.60 -11.76 -19.30
CA GLY A 134 -4.88 -10.92 -20.46
C GLY A 134 -3.60 -10.35 -21.07
N ALA A 135 -3.44 -9.04 -21.01
CA ALA A 135 -2.25 -8.34 -21.47
C ALA A 135 -1.91 -7.14 -20.57
N PRO A 136 -0.62 -6.80 -20.39
CA PRO A 136 -0.20 -5.59 -19.70
C PRO A 136 -0.77 -4.31 -20.31
N GLY A 137 -0.91 -3.29 -19.46
CA GLY A 137 -1.23 -1.94 -19.91
C GLY A 137 -0.05 -1.37 -20.70
N ARG A 138 -0.31 -0.39 -21.56
CA ARG A 138 0.75 0.28 -22.32
C ARG A 138 0.30 1.65 -22.79
N TRP A 139 1.29 2.45 -23.19
CA TRP A 139 1.08 3.68 -23.92
C TRP A 139 1.37 3.46 -25.41
N THR A 140 0.57 4.04 -26.29
CA THR A 140 0.80 4.01 -27.74
C THR A 140 0.70 5.41 -28.32
N TRP A 141 1.49 5.70 -29.34
CA TRP A 141 1.36 6.93 -30.13
C TRP A 141 0.63 6.61 -31.42
N ASP A 142 -0.45 7.34 -31.73
CA ASP A 142 -1.22 7.14 -32.96
C ASP A 142 -0.86 8.12 -34.09
N GLY A 143 0.24 8.86 -33.94
CA GLY A 143 0.62 9.94 -34.84
C GLY A 143 0.16 11.34 -34.38
N LYS A 144 -0.78 11.43 -33.43
CA LYS A 144 -1.35 12.71 -32.96
C LYS A 144 -1.32 12.87 -31.45
N SER A 145 -1.61 11.80 -30.70
CA SER A 145 -1.66 11.85 -29.24
C SER A 145 -1.16 10.55 -28.63
N LEU A 146 -0.62 10.64 -27.41
CA LEU A 146 -0.36 9.48 -26.58
C LEU A 146 -1.70 8.90 -26.11
N LYS A 147 -1.88 7.60 -26.27
CA LYS A 147 -3.09 6.87 -25.89
C LYS A 147 -2.73 5.79 -24.87
N ALA A 148 -3.41 5.85 -23.72
CA ALA A 148 -3.38 4.81 -22.71
C ALA A 148 -4.21 3.60 -23.17
N ILE A 149 -3.65 2.40 -23.03
CA ILE A 149 -4.35 1.12 -23.22
C ILE A 149 -4.33 0.41 -21.88
N ALA A 150 -5.52 0.22 -21.29
CA ALA A 150 -5.68 -0.44 -20.01
C ALA A 150 -5.27 -1.92 -20.08
N PRO A 151 -4.71 -2.48 -18.99
CA PRO A 151 -4.46 -3.91 -18.90
C PRO A 151 -5.78 -4.70 -18.92
N THR A 152 -5.69 -5.97 -19.28
CA THR A 152 -6.83 -6.89 -19.33
C THR A 152 -6.48 -8.19 -18.63
N GLY A 153 -7.49 -8.98 -18.26
CA GLY A 153 -7.32 -10.27 -17.59
C GLY A 153 -8.33 -10.47 -16.47
N ASP A 154 -8.25 -11.62 -15.81
CA ASP A 154 -9.12 -11.90 -14.66
C ASP A 154 -8.86 -10.91 -13.52
N ALA A 155 -9.93 -10.47 -12.86
CA ALA A 155 -9.85 -9.58 -11.72
C ALA A 155 -9.33 -10.30 -10.47
N LEU A 156 -8.41 -9.65 -9.76
CA LEU A 156 -7.74 -10.19 -8.57
C LEU A 156 -7.98 -9.29 -7.36
N ASP A 157 -8.18 -9.92 -6.20
CA ASP A 157 -7.95 -9.31 -4.90
C ASP A 157 -6.52 -9.63 -4.46
N VAL A 158 -5.78 -8.60 -4.02
CA VAL A 158 -4.40 -8.72 -3.55
C VAL A 158 -4.35 -8.16 -2.14
N SER A 159 -4.11 -9.05 -1.19
CA SER A 159 -3.92 -8.71 0.22
C SER A 159 -2.52 -9.04 0.69
N VAL A 160 -2.12 -8.41 1.78
CA VAL A 160 -0.89 -8.67 2.50
C VAL A 160 -1.23 -9.10 3.92
N ALA A 161 -0.68 -10.24 4.30
CA ALA A 161 -0.80 -10.81 5.63
C ALA A 161 0.54 -10.70 6.37
N TYR A 162 0.52 -10.27 7.63
CA TYR A 162 1.70 -10.14 8.46
C TYR A 162 1.34 -10.30 9.93
N ARG A 163 2.33 -10.56 10.77
CA ARG A 163 2.14 -10.57 12.23
C ARG A 163 2.45 -9.20 12.81
N ALA A 164 1.50 -8.65 13.53
CA ALA A 164 1.70 -7.45 14.32
C ALA A 164 2.63 -7.72 15.51
N ALA A 165 3.09 -6.65 16.17
CA ALA A 165 4.01 -6.73 17.30
C ALA A 165 3.44 -7.51 18.49
N ASP A 166 2.12 -7.57 18.63
CA ASP A 166 1.40 -8.34 19.65
C ASP A 166 1.20 -9.82 19.27
N GLY A 167 1.66 -10.24 18.09
CA GLY A 167 1.52 -11.58 17.56
C GLY A 167 0.24 -11.84 16.75
N THR A 168 -0.68 -10.88 16.68
CA THR A 168 -1.92 -10.98 15.90
C THR A 168 -1.60 -11.07 14.41
N GLU A 169 -2.21 -12.02 13.68
CA GLU A 169 -2.17 -12.02 12.22
C GLU A 169 -3.14 -10.96 11.69
N ILE A 170 -2.61 -10.03 10.91
CA ILE A 170 -3.39 -9.02 10.20
C ILE A 170 -3.34 -9.38 8.72
N GLU A 171 -4.51 -9.41 8.07
CA GLU A 171 -4.62 -9.43 6.61
C GLU A 171 -5.40 -8.20 6.16
N THR A 172 -4.85 -7.45 5.20
CA THR A 172 -5.49 -6.27 4.63
C THR A 172 -5.28 -6.23 3.12
N PRO A 173 -6.23 -5.68 2.33
CA PRO A 173 -5.95 -5.33 0.94
C PRO A 173 -4.70 -4.47 0.86
N VAL A 174 -3.79 -4.78 -0.05
CA VAL A 174 -2.52 -4.07 -0.19
C VAL A 174 -2.72 -2.61 -0.61
N THR A 175 -3.83 -2.31 -1.28
CA THR A 175 -4.23 -0.95 -1.63
C THR A 175 -4.44 -0.04 -0.41
N ARG A 176 -4.71 -0.60 0.78
CA ARG A 176 -4.80 0.20 2.01
C ARG A 176 -3.45 0.76 2.47
N TRP A 177 -2.34 0.21 1.99
CA TRP A 177 -1.00 0.73 2.27
C TRP A 177 -0.64 1.93 1.41
N VAL A 178 -1.49 2.31 0.46
CA VAL A 178 -1.29 3.43 -0.46
C VAL A 178 -2.16 4.60 -0.03
N THR A 179 -1.56 5.79 0.08
CA THR A 179 -2.27 7.06 0.28
C THR A 179 -1.83 8.08 -0.76
N ASN A 180 -2.64 9.13 -0.94
CA ASN A 180 -2.26 10.26 -1.78
C ASN A 180 -1.26 11.16 -1.04
N ALA A 181 -0.29 11.71 -1.77
CA ALA A 181 0.68 12.68 -1.29
C ALA A 181 0.02 14.02 -0.89
N ASP A 182 -1.06 14.40 -1.57
CA ASP A 182 -1.98 15.44 -1.13
C ASP A 182 -3.03 14.83 -0.18
N PRO A 183 -3.09 15.24 1.11
CA PRO A 183 -4.12 14.77 2.04
C PRO A 183 -5.56 15.11 1.62
N LYS A 184 -5.75 16.02 0.67
CA LYS A 184 -7.05 16.37 0.07
C LYS A 184 -7.32 15.66 -1.26
N GLY A 185 -6.33 14.91 -1.77
CA GLY A 185 -6.44 14.13 -2.98
C GLY A 185 -7.41 12.94 -2.83
N PRO A 186 -7.77 12.28 -3.93
CA PRO A 186 -8.63 11.11 -3.90
C PRO A 186 -7.96 9.94 -3.19
N ALA A 187 -8.77 9.08 -2.56
CA ALA A 187 -8.28 7.80 -2.06
C ALA A 187 -7.81 6.92 -3.24
N PHE A 188 -6.76 6.13 -3.02
CA PHE A 188 -6.26 5.21 -4.04
C PHE A 188 -7.36 4.20 -4.42
N GLY A 189 -7.60 4.03 -5.73
CA GLY A 189 -8.66 3.18 -6.25
C GLY A 189 -10.09 3.67 -6.02
N ALA A 190 -10.29 4.98 -5.82
CA ALA A 190 -11.62 5.57 -5.72
C ALA A 190 -12.43 5.49 -7.04
N ALA A 191 -11.78 5.29 -8.18
CA ALA A 191 -12.48 5.14 -9.46
C ALA A 191 -13.29 3.83 -9.49
N ALA A 192 -14.50 3.92 -10.06
CA ALA A 192 -15.41 2.78 -10.10
C ALA A 192 -14.80 1.64 -10.92
N GLY A 193 -14.67 0.48 -10.28
CA GLY A 193 -14.13 -0.73 -10.91
C GLY A 193 -12.60 -0.85 -10.86
N SER A 194 -11.90 0.06 -10.16
CA SER A 194 -10.46 -0.08 -9.92
C SER A 194 -10.12 -1.36 -9.19
N ARG A 195 -9.17 -2.12 -9.75
CA ARG A 195 -8.80 -3.46 -9.27
C ARG A 195 -7.45 -3.89 -9.83
N PHE A 196 -6.86 -4.92 -9.24
CA PHE A 196 -5.79 -5.66 -9.89
C PHE A 196 -6.36 -6.60 -10.95
N VAL A 197 -5.63 -6.79 -12.04
CA VAL A 197 -5.94 -7.78 -13.08
C VAL A 197 -4.74 -8.66 -13.33
N PHE A 198 -4.98 -9.94 -13.59
CA PHE A 198 -3.95 -10.86 -14.06
C PHE A 198 -3.64 -10.54 -15.53
N SER A 199 -2.77 -9.57 -15.74
CA SER A 199 -2.37 -9.15 -17.09
C SER A 199 -1.49 -10.17 -17.79
N GLY A 200 -0.76 -10.98 -17.03
CA GLY A 200 0.44 -11.62 -17.56
C GLY A 200 1.52 -10.58 -17.88
N SER A 201 2.69 -11.04 -18.30
CA SER A 201 3.78 -10.19 -18.79
C SER A 201 4.01 -10.42 -20.28
N ALA A 202 4.77 -9.53 -20.92
CA ALA A 202 5.21 -9.71 -22.29
C ALA A 202 6.29 -10.81 -22.39
N MET A 203 6.33 -11.48 -23.55
CA MET A 203 7.50 -12.24 -23.96
C MET A 203 8.38 -11.34 -24.82
N VAL A 204 9.65 -11.17 -24.44
CA VAL A 204 10.60 -10.29 -25.12
C VAL A 204 11.80 -11.07 -25.64
N MET A 205 12.28 -10.70 -26.83
CA MET A 205 13.47 -11.29 -27.42
C MET A 205 14.70 -10.47 -27.01
N ARG A 206 15.65 -11.08 -26.29
CA ARG A 206 16.93 -10.47 -25.93
C ARG A 206 18.05 -11.45 -26.26
N GLU A 207 19.04 -10.98 -27.02
CA GLU A 207 20.19 -11.80 -27.45
C GLU A 207 19.80 -13.12 -28.16
N GLY A 208 18.72 -13.08 -28.95
CA GLY A 208 18.22 -14.24 -29.68
C GLY A 208 17.50 -15.29 -28.81
N ARG A 209 17.23 -14.98 -27.54
CA ARG A 209 16.45 -15.81 -26.62
C ARG A 209 15.18 -15.08 -26.17
N GLU A 210 14.10 -15.83 -26.05
CA GLU A 210 12.85 -15.33 -25.48
C GLU A 210 12.90 -15.33 -23.95
N TRP A 211 12.42 -14.25 -23.35
CA TRP A 211 12.36 -14.03 -21.91
C TRP A 211 10.96 -13.58 -21.51
N TYR A 212 10.47 -14.09 -20.38
CA TYR A 212 9.31 -13.52 -19.71
C TYR A 212 9.75 -12.19 -19.09
N ASP A 213 9.26 -11.05 -19.57
CA ASP A 213 9.88 -9.75 -19.31
C ASP A 213 9.88 -9.40 -17.81
N ALA A 214 8.80 -9.76 -17.09
CA ALA A 214 8.72 -9.60 -15.63
C ALA A 214 9.85 -10.30 -14.87
N ASP A 215 10.38 -11.43 -15.36
CA ASP A 215 11.50 -12.11 -14.71
C ASP A 215 12.79 -11.28 -14.77
N GLY A 216 12.94 -10.45 -15.80
CA GLY A 216 14.10 -9.57 -15.99
C GLY A 216 13.89 -8.16 -15.42
N SER A 217 12.68 -7.60 -15.53
CA SER A 217 12.36 -6.28 -14.98
C SER A 217 12.11 -6.30 -13.48
N GLY A 218 11.77 -7.47 -12.93
CA GLY A 218 11.39 -7.67 -11.53
C GLY A 218 10.01 -7.13 -11.16
N LEU A 219 9.23 -6.63 -12.13
CA LEU A 219 7.90 -6.09 -11.89
C LEU A 219 6.89 -7.24 -11.77
N LEU A 220 6.52 -7.59 -10.54
CA LEU A 220 5.53 -8.64 -10.30
C LEU A 220 4.11 -8.07 -10.26
N ILE A 221 3.86 -7.13 -9.34
CA ILE A 221 2.57 -6.44 -9.21
C ILE A 221 2.80 -4.94 -9.36
N GLY A 222 2.35 -4.36 -10.46
CA GLY A 222 2.50 -2.93 -10.76
C GLY A 222 1.44 -2.08 -10.06
N LEU A 223 1.84 -0.90 -9.57
CA LEU A 223 0.91 0.16 -9.15
C LEU A 223 0.72 1.18 -10.28
N THR A 224 1.82 1.51 -10.98
CA THR A 224 1.86 2.26 -12.24
C THR A 224 2.08 1.32 -13.43
N THR A 225 1.87 1.83 -14.64
CA THR A 225 1.89 1.04 -15.88
C THR A 225 3.26 1.12 -16.56
N PHE A 226 4.06 0.05 -16.41
CA PHE A 226 5.31 -0.14 -17.16
C PHE A 226 5.11 -1.00 -18.39
N GLY A 227 4.14 -1.90 -18.36
CA GLY A 227 3.85 -2.84 -19.43
C GLY A 227 4.65 -4.15 -19.34
N SER A 228 5.35 -4.40 -18.23
CA SER A 228 6.01 -5.68 -17.97
C SER A 228 5.49 -6.41 -16.74
N GLU A 229 4.70 -5.75 -15.88
CA GLU A 229 4.12 -6.34 -14.68
C GLU A 229 3.18 -7.52 -14.97
N ALA A 230 3.33 -8.63 -14.23
CA ALA A 230 2.51 -9.83 -14.41
C ALA A 230 1.07 -9.67 -13.86
N ILE A 231 0.92 -8.81 -12.87
CA ILE A 231 -0.36 -8.36 -12.32
C ILE A 231 -0.35 -6.83 -12.38
N ALA A 232 -1.35 -6.25 -13.04
CA ALA A 232 -1.41 -4.81 -13.27
C ALA A 232 -2.56 -4.19 -12.49
N TRP A 233 -2.38 -2.95 -12.05
CA TRP A 233 -3.49 -2.10 -11.64
C TRP A 233 -4.31 -1.70 -12.87
N SER A 234 -5.65 -1.71 -12.77
CA SER A 234 -6.52 -1.51 -13.93
C SER A 234 -6.50 -0.11 -14.52
N GLU A 235 -6.11 0.89 -13.74
CA GLU A 235 -5.95 2.26 -14.21
C GLU A 235 -4.56 2.45 -14.82
N VAL A 236 -4.49 3.18 -15.93
CA VAL A 236 -3.21 3.46 -16.60
C VAL A 236 -2.58 4.70 -15.99
N ILE A 237 -1.68 4.48 -15.04
CA ILE A 237 -0.94 5.54 -14.34
C ILE A 237 0.49 5.55 -14.91
N SER A 238 0.96 6.70 -15.38
CA SER A 238 2.33 6.82 -15.88
C SER A 238 3.33 6.71 -14.75
N HIS A 239 4.39 5.90 -14.93
CA HIS A 239 5.58 5.94 -14.06
C HIS A 239 6.51 7.12 -14.41
N ASP A 240 6.30 7.77 -15.56
CA ASP A 240 7.16 8.88 -15.99
C ASP A 240 6.62 10.20 -15.44
N ALA A 241 7.38 10.81 -14.53
CA ALA A 241 7.08 12.10 -13.91
C ALA A 241 7.00 13.27 -14.90
N THR A 242 7.55 13.12 -16.10
CA THR A 242 7.41 14.11 -17.18
C THR A 242 6.06 14.04 -17.88
N ILE A 243 5.32 12.94 -17.69
CA ILE A 243 3.98 12.70 -18.25
C ILE A 243 2.89 12.91 -17.20
N ALA A 244 3.08 12.43 -15.97
CA ALA A 244 2.15 12.61 -14.86
C ALA A 244 2.91 12.76 -13.54
N GLU A 245 2.49 13.70 -12.69
CA GLU A 245 3.10 13.86 -11.36
C GLU A 245 2.87 12.61 -10.50
N PRO A 246 3.88 12.11 -9.76
CA PRO A 246 3.69 11.03 -8.81
C PRO A 246 2.78 11.46 -7.64
N GLU A 247 1.65 10.77 -7.46
CA GLU A 247 0.66 11.12 -6.43
C GLU A 247 0.61 10.10 -5.29
N TRP A 248 1.10 8.89 -5.51
CA TRP A 248 0.88 7.77 -4.59
C TRP A 248 2.10 7.51 -3.72
N ILE A 249 1.89 7.48 -2.41
CA ILE A 249 2.92 7.25 -1.40
C ILE A 249 2.52 6.12 -0.46
N ALA A 250 3.50 5.52 0.21
CA ALA A 250 3.25 4.57 1.29
C ALA A 250 2.64 5.27 2.52
N ASP A 251 1.58 4.69 3.10
CA ASP A 251 0.96 5.22 4.33
C ASP A 251 1.68 4.70 5.59
N PRO A 252 2.48 5.53 6.29
CA PRO A 252 3.23 5.11 7.46
C PRO A 252 2.37 4.78 8.68
N LYS A 253 1.04 5.00 8.62
CA LYS A 253 0.12 4.62 9.70
C LYS A 253 -0.23 3.13 9.67
N VAL A 254 -0.12 2.50 8.51
CA VAL A 254 -0.62 1.13 8.27
C VAL A 254 0.41 0.20 7.65
N VAL A 255 1.43 0.74 6.97
CA VAL A 255 2.56 -0.06 6.47
C VAL A 255 3.40 -0.55 7.65
N PRO A 256 3.73 -1.85 7.74
CA PRO A 256 4.62 -2.37 8.78
C PRO A 256 6.04 -1.79 8.67
N LYS A 257 6.85 -1.96 9.72
CA LYS A 257 8.24 -1.48 9.71
C LYS A 257 9.05 -2.15 8.60
N PHE A 258 10.05 -1.41 8.10
CA PHE A 258 11.08 -1.97 7.22
C PHE A 258 11.59 -3.32 7.72
N GLY A 259 11.73 -4.28 6.81
CA GLY A 259 12.20 -5.63 7.14
C GLY A 259 11.13 -6.55 7.71
N THR A 260 9.89 -6.09 7.92
CA THR A 260 8.79 -6.96 8.38
C THR A 260 8.51 -8.05 7.34
N PRO A 261 8.55 -9.34 7.72
CA PRO A 261 8.12 -10.43 6.84
C PRO A 261 6.61 -10.36 6.59
N VAL A 262 6.21 -10.55 5.34
CA VAL A 262 4.82 -10.52 4.89
C VAL A 262 4.54 -11.70 3.97
N VAL A 263 3.27 -12.04 3.82
CA VAL A 263 2.77 -12.97 2.81
C VAL A 263 1.81 -12.22 1.92
N VAL A 264 2.08 -12.13 0.63
CA VAL A 264 1.11 -11.61 -0.34
C VAL A 264 0.16 -12.75 -0.69
N ARG A 265 -1.15 -12.50 -0.60
CA ARG A 265 -2.22 -13.45 -0.89
C ARG A 265 -3.03 -12.94 -2.08
N ILE A 266 -3.19 -13.76 -3.10
CA ILE A 266 -3.89 -13.41 -4.34
C ILE A 266 -5.10 -14.33 -4.50
N ARG A 267 -6.28 -13.74 -4.70
CA ARG A 267 -7.58 -14.43 -4.81
C ARG A 267 -8.44 -13.83 -5.92
N PRO A 268 -9.55 -14.48 -6.32
CA PRO A 268 -10.51 -13.85 -7.22
C PRO A 268 -11.06 -12.57 -6.58
N ALA A 269 -11.20 -11.51 -7.38
CA ALA A 269 -11.88 -10.30 -6.92
C ALA A 269 -13.31 -10.62 -6.46
N ARG A 270 -13.76 -9.95 -5.39
CA ARG A 270 -15.11 -10.07 -4.83
C ARG A 270 -16.10 -9.14 -5.50
#